data_AF-A0A7Z7YW36-F1
#
_entry.id   AF-A0A7Z7YW36-F1
#
_cell.length_a   1.000
_cell.length_b   1.000
_cell.length_c   1.000
_cell.angle_alpha   90.00
_cell.angle_beta   90.00
_cell.angle_gamma   90.00
#
_symmetry.space_group_name_H-M   'P 1'
#
loop_
_entity.id
_entity.type
_entity.pdbx_description
1 polymer ?
#
loop_
_entity_poly.entity_id
_entity_poly.type
_entity_poly.pdbx_seq_one_letter_code
_entity_poly.pdbx_strand_id
1 'polypeptide(L)'
;MNLKRVKYPLIYHENKISEYTLLTEYNPKFINTKIKAITMQIEMMYHLNISHMTTTEVHGVITISYPLEKLAITIIEEKEKLKYFKTKSNSNMQQLKQVIKRYTPGEQKEIMYYMQSNGSTIDYALIERLQRDLYKLRQKVSVKA
;
A
#
# COMPACT_ATOMS: atom_id res chain seq x y z
N MET A 1 -11.30 19.86 -32.68
CA MET A 1 -10.55 20.26 -31.47
C MET A 1 -9.23 20.87 -31.90
N ASN A 2 -9.05 22.20 -31.81
CA ASN A 2 -7.83 22.89 -32.25
C ASN A 2 -6.90 23.11 -31.05
N LEU A 3 -5.81 22.33 -30.96
CA LEU A 3 -4.81 22.47 -29.91
C LEU A 3 -3.86 23.63 -30.24
N LYS A 4 -3.79 24.63 -29.37
CA LYS A 4 -2.82 25.75 -29.50
C LYS A 4 -1.48 25.36 -28.88
N ARG A 5 -0.39 25.52 -29.63
CA ARG A 5 0.97 25.32 -29.11
C ARG A 5 1.34 26.44 -28.14
N VAL A 6 1.89 26.06 -26.99
CA VAL A 6 2.36 26.96 -25.95
C VAL A 6 3.88 26.92 -25.90
N LYS A 7 4.55 28.07 -25.72
CA LYS A 7 6.03 28.21 -25.76
C LYS A 7 6.72 27.88 -24.43
N TYR A 8 5.98 27.56 -23.38
CA TYR A 8 6.50 27.26 -22.05
C TYR A 8 6.17 25.81 -21.64
N PRO A 9 6.99 25.18 -20.81
CA PRO A 9 6.68 23.86 -20.28
C PRO A 9 5.46 23.96 -19.36
N LEU A 10 4.48 23.08 -19.57
CA LEU A 10 3.39 22.87 -18.62
C LEU A 10 3.93 22.02 -17.48
N ILE A 11 4.08 22.62 -16.29
CA ILE A 11 4.56 21.94 -15.09
C ILE A 11 3.34 21.59 -14.23
N TYR A 12 3.14 20.30 -14.00
CA TYR A 12 2.07 19.82 -13.12
C TYR A 12 2.57 19.81 -11.67
N HIS A 13 1.87 20.49 -10.78
CA HIS A 13 2.14 20.47 -9.36
C HIS A 13 1.01 19.73 -8.63
N GLU A 14 1.33 18.59 -8.02
CA GLU A 14 0.42 17.97 -7.07
C GLU A 14 0.26 18.89 -5.84
N ASN A 15 -0.97 19.04 -5.37
CA ASN A 15 -1.30 19.84 -4.18
C ASN A 15 -2.02 19.01 -3.09
N LYS A 16 -2.26 17.73 -3.37
CA LYS A 16 -2.94 16.76 -2.52
C LYS A 16 -2.44 15.36 -2.84
N ILE A 17 -2.48 14.45 -1.86
CA ILE A 17 -2.23 13.03 -2.17
C ILE A 17 -3.43 12.47 -2.95
N SER A 18 -3.17 11.49 -3.81
CA SER A 18 -4.25 10.80 -4.53
C SER A 18 -5.14 10.01 -3.57
N GLU A 19 -6.39 9.79 -3.97
CA GLU A 19 -7.33 8.91 -3.26
C GLU A 19 -6.79 7.48 -3.16
N TYR A 20 -6.19 6.98 -4.24
CA TYR A 20 -5.51 5.69 -4.24
C TYR A 20 -4.43 5.63 -3.14
N THR A 21 -3.57 6.65 -3.04
CA THR A 21 -2.55 6.72 -1.98
C THR A 21 -3.18 6.76 -0.60
N LEU A 22 -4.24 7.55 -0.40
CA LEU A 22 -4.96 7.63 0.87
C LEU A 22 -5.49 6.25 1.29
N LEU A 23 -6.15 5.54 0.37
CA LEU A 23 -6.79 4.25 0.65
C LEU A 23 -5.83 3.06 0.72
N THR A 24 -4.63 3.15 0.14
CA THR A 24 -3.67 2.03 0.14
C THR A 24 -2.52 2.21 1.13
N GLU A 25 -2.09 3.45 1.37
CA GLU A 25 -0.93 3.75 2.21
C GLU A 25 -1.29 4.20 3.63
N TYR A 26 -2.52 4.68 3.85
CA TYR A 26 -2.99 5.22 5.13
C TYR A 26 -4.21 4.48 5.71
N ASN A 27 -4.84 3.57 4.96
CA ASN A 27 -6.01 2.84 5.42
C ASN A 27 -5.61 1.61 6.26
N PRO A 28 -5.97 1.55 7.56
CA PRO A 28 -5.61 0.42 8.41
C PRO A 28 -6.21 -0.91 7.94
N LYS A 29 -7.41 -0.90 7.34
CA LYS A 29 -8.05 -2.12 6.82
C LYS A 29 -7.23 -2.70 5.67
N PHE A 30 -6.89 -1.87 4.69
CA PHE A 30 -6.09 -2.28 3.54
C PHE A 30 -4.69 -2.78 3.95
N ILE A 31 -4.01 -2.01 4.82
CA ILE A 31 -2.68 -2.36 5.33
C ILE A 31 -2.69 -3.73 6.02
N ASN A 32 -3.66 -3.96 6.92
CA ASN A 32 -3.76 -5.23 7.64
C ASN A 32 -4.05 -6.40 6.71
N THR A 33 -4.94 -6.22 5.73
CA THR A 33 -5.22 -7.24 4.71
C THR A 33 -3.96 -7.57 3.90
N LYS A 34 -3.20 -6.55 3.47
CA LYS A 34 -1.96 -6.75 2.72
C LYS A 34 -0.88 -7.44 3.55
N ILE A 35 -0.73 -7.08 4.83
CA ILE A 35 0.19 -7.77 5.75
C ILE A 35 -0.18 -9.25 5.86
N LYS A 36 -1.46 -9.57 6.05
CA LYS A 36 -1.93 -10.96 6.13
C LYS A 36 -1.64 -11.74 4.84
N ALA A 37 -1.95 -11.15 3.68
CA ALA A 37 -1.70 -11.77 2.39
C ALA A 37 -0.21 -12.10 2.16
N ILE A 38 0.69 -11.14 2.42
CA ILE A 38 2.13 -11.35 2.27
C ILE A 38 2.65 -12.39 3.28
N THR A 39 2.15 -12.35 4.53
CA THR A 39 2.53 -13.33 5.55
C THR A 39 2.13 -14.75 5.14
N MET A 40 0.90 -14.91 4.66
CA MET A 40 0.39 -16.20 4.16
C MET A 40 1.17 -16.67 2.94
N GLN A 41 1.55 -15.77 2.03
CA GLN A 41 2.40 -16.10 0.89
C GLN A 41 3.78 -16.63 1.35
N ILE A 42 4.42 -15.98 2.32
CA ILE A 42 5.69 -16.43 2.90
C ILE A 42 5.54 -17.80 3.56
N GLU A 43 4.44 -18.03 4.30
CA GLU A 43 4.13 -19.32 4.90
C GLU A 43 3.97 -20.42 3.85
N MET A 44 3.24 -20.13 2.76
CA MET A 44 3.07 -21.06 1.65
C MET A 44 4.40 -21.42 0.97
N MET A 45 5.34 -20.48 0.87
CA MET A 45 6.65 -20.74 0.27
C MET A 45 7.43 -21.82 1.01
N TYR A 46 7.25 -22.00 2.33
CA TYR A 46 7.92 -23.07 3.06
C TYR A 46 7.51 -24.46 2.60
N HIS A 47 6.29 -24.63 2.09
CA HIS A 47 5.84 -25.91 1.54
C HIS A 47 6.50 -26.27 0.20
N LEU A 48 7.14 -25.30 -0.48
CA LEU A 48 7.89 -25.54 -1.71
C LEU A 48 9.22 -26.29 -1.46
N ASN A 49 9.65 -26.45 -0.20
CA ASN A 49 10.81 -27.27 0.12
C ASN A 49 10.53 -28.78 -0.05
N ILE A 50 9.25 -29.17 -0.10
CA ILE A 50 8.83 -30.56 -0.22
C ILE A 50 8.75 -30.90 -1.71
N SER A 51 9.64 -31.78 -2.15
CA SER A 51 9.55 -32.37 -3.49
C SER A 51 8.27 -33.19 -3.58
N HIS A 52 7.48 -32.98 -4.63
CA HIS A 52 6.23 -33.71 -4.84
C HIS A 52 6.14 -34.21 -6.28
N MET A 53 5.40 -35.30 -6.47
CA MET A 53 5.15 -35.88 -7.78
C MET A 53 3.83 -35.34 -8.31
N THR A 54 3.81 -34.90 -9.56
CA THR A 54 2.60 -34.50 -10.28
C THR A 54 2.53 -35.21 -11.62
N THR A 55 1.34 -35.33 -12.18
CA THR A 55 1.12 -35.98 -13.46
C THR A 55 0.84 -34.93 -14.52
N THR A 56 1.56 -35.00 -15.65
CA THR A 56 1.33 -34.15 -16.82
C THR A 56 1.00 -35.02 -18.03
N GLU A 57 0.10 -34.57 -18.90
CA GLU A 57 -0.32 -35.33 -20.09
C GLU A 57 0.84 -35.63 -21.04
N VAL A 58 1.86 -34.76 -21.06
CA VAL A 58 3.00 -34.88 -21.98
C VAL A 58 4.15 -35.71 -21.39
N HIS A 59 4.45 -35.58 -20.09
CA HIS A 59 5.64 -36.19 -19.48
C HIS A 59 5.30 -37.32 -18.49
N GLY A 60 4.02 -37.66 -18.33
CA GLY A 60 3.58 -38.62 -17.32
C GLY A 60 3.85 -38.10 -15.91
N VAL A 61 4.33 -38.97 -15.02
CA VAL A 61 4.61 -38.62 -13.62
C VAL A 61 5.97 -37.93 -13.53
N ILE A 62 5.99 -36.67 -13.11
CA ILE A 62 7.19 -35.85 -12.93
C ILE A 62 7.34 -35.43 -11.46
N THR A 63 8.57 -35.32 -10.99
CA THR A 63 8.88 -34.74 -9.67
C THR A 63 9.18 -33.26 -9.83
N ILE A 64 8.47 -32.42 -9.09
CA ILE A 64 8.71 -30.99 -9.03
C ILE A 64 9.35 -30.66 -7.68
N SER A 65 10.46 -29.96 -7.71
CA SER A 65 11.13 -29.41 -6.53
C SER A 65 11.62 -28.00 -6.81
N TYR A 66 11.62 -27.17 -5.76
CA TYR A 66 12.20 -25.84 -5.83
C TYR A 66 13.65 -25.89 -5.29
N PRO A 67 14.66 -25.34 -6.00
CA PRO A 67 16.03 -25.32 -5.49
C PRO A 67 16.13 -24.63 -4.12
N LEU A 68 16.56 -25.37 -3.10
CA LEU A 68 16.48 -24.93 -1.70
C LEU A 68 17.19 -23.58 -1.45
N GLU A 69 18.37 -23.38 -2.03
CA GLU A 69 19.13 -22.13 -1.92
C GLU A 69 18.33 -20.93 -2.45
N LYS A 70 17.76 -21.08 -3.65
CA LYS A 70 16.93 -20.05 -4.26
C LYS A 70 15.66 -19.78 -3.44
N LEU A 71 15.07 -20.83 -2.85
CA LEU A 71 13.87 -20.70 -2.01
C LEU A 71 14.19 -19.89 -0.76
N ALA A 72 15.30 -20.21 -0.10
CA ALA A 72 15.76 -19.52 1.09
C ALA A 72 16.01 -18.03 0.81
N ILE A 73 16.72 -17.70 -0.27
CA ILE A 73 16.95 -16.30 -0.69
C ILE A 73 15.61 -15.58 -0.90
N THR A 74 14.70 -16.18 -1.67
CA THR A 74 13.40 -15.56 -1.97
C THR A 74 12.58 -15.32 -0.71
N ILE A 75 12.55 -16.28 0.23
CA ILE A 75 11.86 -16.13 1.52
C ILE A 75 12.46 -15.00 2.34
N ILE A 76 13.79 -14.85 2.37
CA ILE A 76 14.48 -13.76 3.08
C ILE A 76 14.08 -12.41 2.47
N GLU A 77 14.14 -12.27 1.14
CA GLU A 77 13.74 -11.05 0.44
C GLU A 77 12.28 -10.66 0.72
N GLU A 78 11.35 -11.62 0.68
CA GLU A 78 9.93 -11.36 0.96
C GLU A 78 9.71 -10.95 2.43
N LYS A 79 10.44 -11.53 3.38
CA LYS A 79 10.41 -11.11 4.79
C LYS A 79 10.94 -9.69 4.98
N GLU A 80 12.01 -9.32 4.27
CA GLU A 80 12.55 -7.95 4.31
C GLU A 80 11.57 -6.94 3.71
N LYS A 81 10.96 -7.25 2.56
CA LYS A 81 9.89 -6.43 1.96
C LYS A 81 8.72 -6.25 2.92
N LEU A 82 8.28 -7.32 3.60
CA LEU A 82 7.23 -7.25 4.60
C LEU A 82 7.63 -6.36 5.79
N LYS A 83 8.85 -6.48 6.29
CA LYS A 83 9.39 -5.64 7.37
C LYS A 83 9.39 -4.17 6.97
N TYR A 84 9.91 -3.85 5.77
CA TYR A 84 9.91 -2.50 5.23
C TYR A 84 8.48 -1.95 5.09
N PHE A 85 7.56 -2.74 4.53
CA PHE A 85 6.17 -2.35 4.38
C PHE A 85 5.50 -2.05 5.72
N LYS A 86 5.72 -2.86 6.76
CA LYS A 86 5.22 -2.62 8.12
C LYS A 86 5.76 -1.31 8.71
N THR A 87 7.06 -1.06 8.58
CA THR A 87 7.70 0.17 9.07
C THR A 87 7.15 1.41 8.35
N LYS A 88 7.06 1.38 7.02
CA LYS A 88 6.49 2.47 6.22
C LYS A 88 5.02 2.72 6.61
N SER A 89 4.23 1.66 6.69
CA SER A 89 2.80 1.75 7.05
C SER A 89 2.61 2.33 8.46
N ASN A 90 3.44 1.93 9.43
CA ASN A 90 3.39 2.51 10.77
C ASN A 90 3.68 4.01 10.76
N SER A 91 4.70 4.45 10.01
CA SER A 91 5.00 5.88 9.85
C SER A 91 3.83 6.65 9.25
N ASN A 92 3.24 6.13 8.17
CA ASN A 92 2.06 6.72 7.54
C ASN A 92 0.87 6.80 8.51
N MET A 93 0.62 5.75 9.29
CA MET A 93 -0.44 5.74 10.29
C MET A 93 -0.22 6.78 11.39
N GLN A 94 1.02 7.03 11.82
CA GLN A 94 1.32 8.09 12.78
C GLN A 94 1.07 9.48 12.18
N GLN A 95 1.44 9.70 10.93
CA GLN A 95 1.12 10.93 10.20
C GLN A 95 -0.39 11.16 10.11
N LEU A 96 -1.16 10.12 9.76
CA LEU A 96 -2.63 10.19 9.71
C LEU A 96 -3.21 10.57 11.08
N LYS A 97 -2.77 9.90 12.15
CA LYS A 97 -3.20 10.22 13.52
C LYS A 97 -2.89 11.67 13.90
N GLN A 98 -1.73 12.18 13.52
CA GLN A 98 -1.37 13.58 13.79
C GLN A 98 -2.25 14.58 13.04
N VAL A 99 -2.60 14.29 11.78
CA VAL A 99 -3.46 15.16 10.96
C VAL A 99 -4.90 15.13 11.48
N ILE A 100 -5.45 13.93 11.70
CA ILE A 100 -6.85 13.74 12.12
C ILE A 100 -7.14 14.35 13.49
N LYS A 101 -6.16 14.44 14.40
CA LYS A 101 -6.31 15.11 15.70
C LYS A 101 -6.80 16.56 15.63
N ARG A 102 -6.64 17.23 14.48
CA ARG A 102 -7.06 18.62 14.25
C ARG A 102 -8.51 18.76 13.79
N TYR A 103 -9.13 17.64 13.44
CA TYR A 103 -10.51 17.57 12.94
C TYR A 103 -11.47 17.41 14.11
N THR A 104 -12.71 17.87 13.93
CA THR A 104 -13.77 17.69 14.93
C THR A 104 -14.10 16.20 15.11
N PRO A 105 -14.60 15.76 16.28
CA PRO A 105 -14.93 14.36 16.50
C PRO A 105 -15.89 13.74 15.46
N GLY A 106 -16.83 14.54 14.93
CA GLY A 106 -17.73 14.11 13.86
C GLY A 106 -16.98 13.82 12.56
N GLU A 107 -16.11 14.73 12.14
CA GLU A 107 -15.25 14.55 10.96
C GLU A 107 -14.28 13.38 11.13
N GLN A 108 -13.72 13.18 12.33
CA GLN A 108 -12.86 12.02 12.60
C GLN A 108 -13.62 10.71 12.36
N LYS A 109 -14.87 10.62 12.84
CA LYS A 109 -15.73 9.45 12.64
C LYS A 109 -16.03 9.21 11.15
N GLU A 110 -16.31 10.27 10.40
CA GLU A 110 -16.57 10.19 8.96
C GLU A 110 -15.33 9.77 8.17
N ILE A 111 -14.15 10.30 8.50
CA ILE A 111 -12.88 9.87 7.90
C ILE A 111 -12.63 8.38 8.20
N MET A 112 -12.90 7.92 9.42
CA MET A 112 -12.74 6.49 9.76
C MET A 112 -13.72 5.61 9.02
N TYR A 113 -14.97 6.06 8.86
CA TYR A 113 -15.97 5.37 8.05
C TYR A 113 -15.51 5.26 6.59
N TYR A 114 -15.06 6.34 5.98
CA TYR A 114 -14.53 6.36 4.60
C TYR A 114 -13.38 5.36 4.39
N MET A 115 -12.46 5.27 5.35
CA MET A 115 -11.38 4.28 5.31
C MET A 115 -11.92 2.84 5.41
N GLN A 116 -12.87 2.59 6.31
CA GLN A 116 -13.46 1.26 6.51
C GLN A 116 -14.30 0.80 5.31
N SER A 117 -14.98 1.73 4.64
CA SER A 117 -15.81 1.51 3.46
C SER A 117 -15.01 1.44 2.16
N ASN A 118 -13.67 1.59 2.22
CA ASN A 118 -12.79 1.65 1.05
C ASN A 118 -13.16 2.76 0.04
N GLY A 119 -13.60 3.92 0.53
CA GLY A 119 -13.83 5.09 -0.33
C GLY A 119 -15.25 5.62 -0.36
N SER A 120 -16.21 5.00 0.34
CA SER A 120 -17.57 5.54 0.41
C SER A 120 -17.63 6.72 1.38
N THR A 121 -17.92 7.92 0.88
CA THR A 121 -18.17 9.13 1.67
C THR A 121 -19.39 9.89 1.15
N ILE A 122 -19.98 10.70 2.03
CA ILE A 122 -21.02 11.67 1.68
C ILE A 122 -20.37 13.06 1.49
N ASP A 123 -19.39 13.42 2.34
CA ASP A 123 -18.62 14.66 2.20
C ASP A 123 -17.26 14.44 1.51
N TYR A 124 -17.20 14.73 0.21
CA TYR A 124 -15.94 14.70 -0.56
C TYR A 124 -15.01 15.87 -0.25
N ALA A 125 -15.54 17.01 0.23
CA ALA A 125 -14.72 18.17 0.58
C ALA A 125 -13.88 17.89 1.83
N LEU A 126 -14.44 17.15 2.79
CA LEU A 126 -13.71 16.67 3.97
C LEU A 126 -12.52 15.79 3.59
N ILE A 127 -12.73 14.83 2.68
CA ILE A 127 -11.67 13.91 2.21
C ILE A 127 -10.61 14.68 1.40
N GLU A 128 -11.01 15.62 0.55
CA GLU A 128 -10.04 16.45 -0.17
C GLU A 128 -9.19 17.30 0.80
N ARG A 129 -9.79 17.87 1.85
CA ARG A 129 -9.04 18.60 2.88
C ARG A 129 -8.01 17.70 3.55
N LEU A 130 -8.41 16.48 3.92
CA LEU A 130 -7.50 15.46 4.46
C LEU A 130 -6.34 15.13 3.51
N GLN A 131 -6.61 14.96 2.22
CA GLN A 131 -5.58 14.69 1.21
C GLN A 131 -4.56 15.83 1.11
N ARG A 132 -5.02 17.08 1.15
CA ARG A 132 -4.15 18.27 1.13
C ARG A 132 -3.32 18.39 2.40
N ASP A 133 -3.91 18.12 3.56
CA ASP A 133 -3.20 18.24 4.85
C ASP A 133 -2.14 17.14 5.03
N LEU A 134 -2.42 15.92 4.59
CA LEU A 134 -1.43 14.84 4.51
C LEU A 134 -0.30 15.18 3.52
N TYR A 135 -0.64 15.76 2.37
CA TYR A 135 0.36 16.20 1.39
C TYR A 135 1.33 17.23 1.96
N LYS A 136 0.81 18.27 2.63
CA LYS A 136 1.62 19.31 3.29
C LYS A 136 2.53 18.71 4.36
N LEU A 137 2.04 17.74 5.15
CA LEU A 137 2.86 17.09 6.16
C LEU A 137 3.97 16.26 5.53
N ARG A 138 3.66 15.48 4.49
CA ARG A 138 4.63 14.66 3.76
C ARG A 138 5.75 15.49 3.15
N GLN A 139 5.44 16.64 2.55
CA GLN A 139 6.46 17.56 2.03
C GLN A 139 7.36 18.10 3.15
N LYS A 140 6.80 18.50 4.29
CA LYS A 140 7.59 19.01 5.44
C LYS A 140 8.55 17.96 6.00
N VAL A 141 8.17 16.69 5.99
CA VAL A 141 9.04 15.58 6.42
C VAL A 141 10.17 15.37 5.40
N SER A 142 9.88 15.44 4.10
CA SER A 142 10.88 15.25 3.05
C SER A 142 11.95 16.34 2.99
N VAL A 143 11.65 17.57 3.44
CA VAL A 143 12.61 18.70 3.45
C VAL A 143 13.54 18.65 4.68
N LYS A 144 13.20 17.87 5.70
CA LYS A 144 13.97 17.76 6.94
C LYS A 144 14.83 16.48 7.04
N ALA A 145 14.75 15.60 6.04
CA ALA A 145 15.44 14.32 5.99
C ALA A 145 16.79 14.45 5.26
#